data_AF-A0A6N8H2R0-F1
#
_entry.id   AF-A0A6N8H2R0-F1
#
_cell.length_a   1.000
_cell.length_b   1.000
_cell.length_c   1.000
_cell.angle_alpha   90.00
_cell.angle_beta   90.00
_cell.angle_gamma   90.00
#
_symmetry.space_group_name_H-M   'P 1'
#
loop_
_entity.id
_entity.type
_entity.pdbx_description
1 polymer ?
#
loop_
_entity_poly.entity_id
_entity_poly.type
_entity_poly.pdbx_seq_one_letter_code
_entity_poly.pdbx_strand_id
1 'polypeptide(L)'
;MTLDVQFAAPSAFVVEFGTDADLAADLGQTTILSTAPQYKGETTVTPRTYEETRLETKDKLMPDDVTVRKIPRYEVSNDCGGVTLIMGDEYFNG
;
A
#
# COMPACT_ATOMS: atom_id res chain seq x y z
N MET A 1 -16.15 23.26 45.82
CA MET A 1 -15.26 22.87 46.93
C MET A 1 -14.29 21.87 46.35
N THR A 2 -13.00 22.19 46.34
CA THR A 2 -11.95 21.33 45.77
C THR A 2 -11.21 20.70 46.94
N LEU A 3 -11.00 19.38 46.89
CA LEU A 3 -10.24 18.66 47.90
C LEU A 3 -8.96 18.14 47.26
N ASP A 4 -7.81 18.66 47.71
CA ASP A 4 -6.51 18.15 47.30
C ASP A 4 -6.15 16.93 48.17
N VAL A 5 -5.94 15.78 47.52
CA VAL A 5 -5.54 14.54 48.19
C VAL A 5 -4.15 14.15 47.73
N GLN A 6 -3.20 14.10 48.66
CA GLN A 6 -1.84 13.61 48.43
C GLN A 6 -1.67 12.22 49.05
N PHE A 7 -1.09 11.30 48.29
CA PHE A 7 -0.70 9.98 48.76
C PHE A 7 0.82 9.91 48.93
N ALA A 8 1.31 9.38 50.06
CA ALA A 8 2.72 9.15 50.30
C ALA A 8 3.11 7.72 49.88
N ALA A 9 4.19 7.59 49.10
CA ALA A 9 4.65 6.29 48.61
C ALA A 9 5.05 5.32 49.75
N PRO A 10 4.89 3.98 49.56
CA PRO A 10 4.36 3.32 48.37
C PRO A 10 2.86 3.05 48.52
N SER A 11 2.04 3.86 47.86
CA SER A 11 0.58 3.76 47.90
C SER A 11 0.04 3.65 46.47
N ALA A 12 -0.84 2.67 46.23
CA ALA A 12 -1.56 2.54 44.98
C ALA A 12 -2.89 3.29 45.08
N PHE A 13 -3.20 4.13 44.08
CA PHE A 13 -4.54 4.67 43.90
C PHE A 13 -5.30 3.73 42.95
N VAL A 14 -6.21 2.94 43.51
CA VAL A 14 -7.03 1.98 42.77
C VAL A 14 -8.44 2.55 42.64
N VAL A 15 -8.92 2.68 41.40
CA VAL A 15 -10.30 3.08 41.11
C VAL A 15 -11.04 1.84 40.65
N GLU A 16 -12.03 1.40 41.42
CA GLU A 16 -12.96 0.34 41.03
C GLU A 16 -14.28 0.99 40.60
N PHE A 17 -14.71 0.71 39.38
CA PHE A 17 -16.01 1.16 38.87
C PHE A 17 -17.07 0.10 39.19
N GLY A 18 -18.23 0.54 39.68
CA GLY A 18 -19.37 -0.33 39.93
C GLY A 18 -19.97 -0.88 38.62
N THR A 19 -20.82 -1.89 38.75
CA THR A 19 -21.46 -2.60 37.63
C THR A 19 -22.33 -1.72 36.72
N ASP A 20 -22.75 -0.56 37.22
CA ASP A 20 -23.65 0.39 36.55
C ASP A 20 -23.02 1.78 36.35
N ALA A 21 -21.68 1.85 36.30
CA ALA A 21 -20.95 3.09 36.04
C ALA A 21 -20.60 3.23 34.55
N ASP A 22 -21.12 4.28 33.91
CA ASP A 22 -20.75 4.62 32.53
C ASP A 22 -19.34 5.24 32.48
N LEU A 23 -18.43 4.62 31.73
CA LEU A 23 -17.13 5.20 31.39
C LEU A 23 -17.26 6.00 30.08
N ALA A 24 -17.36 7.32 30.20
CA ALA A 24 -17.25 8.22 29.07
C ALA A 24 -15.77 8.61 28.87
N ALA A 25 -15.15 8.08 27.81
CA ALA A 25 -13.82 8.47 27.37
C ALA A 25 -13.91 9.19 26.02
N ASP A 26 -13.40 10.42 25.96
CA ASP A 26 -13.15 11.10 24.68
C ASP A 26 -11.81 10.62 24.14
N LEU A 27 -11.87 9.77 23.11
CA LEU A 27 -10.68 9.17 22.49
C LEU A 27 -10.05 10.09 21.43
N GLY A 28 -10.59 11.29 21.20
CA GLY A 28 -10.08 12.24 20.20
C GLY A 28 -10.15 11.68 18.77
N GLN A 29 -9.10 11.89 17.99
CA GLN A 29 -9.06 11.46 16.59
C GLN A 29 -8.69 9.98 16.47
N THR A 30 -9.64 9.16 16.02
CA THR A 30 -9.41 7.74 15.75
C THR A 30 -8.76 7.55 14.38
N THR A 31 -7.56 6.98 14.33
CA THR A 31 -6.93 6.52 13.08
C THR A 31 -7.16 5.03 12.89
N ILE A 32 -7.71 4.64 11.75
CA ILE A 32 -7.79 3.23 11.36
C ILE A 32 -6.40 2.80 10.90
N LEU A 33 -5.71 2.02 11.72
CA LEU A 33 -4.48 1.36 11.32
C LEU A 33 -4.86 0.09 10.56
N SER A 34 -4.73 0.09 9.23
CA SER A 34 -4.97 -1.12 8.45
C SER A 34 -3.91 -2.17 8.80
N THR A 35 -4.35 -3.36 9.17
CA THR A 35 -3.48 -4.52 9.45
C THR A 35 -3.21 -5.36 8.21
N ALA A 36 -3.72 -4.95 7.04
CA ALA A 36 -3.53 -5.67 5.80
C ALA A 36 -2.03 -5.69 5.41
N PRO A 37 -1.53 -6.83 4.89
CA PRO A 37 -0.14 -6.95 4.50
C PRO A 37 0.22 -5.95 3.39
N GLN A 38 1.41 -5.37 3.45
CA GLN A 38 1.90 -4.50 2.39
C GLN A 38 2.22 -5.32 1.12
N TYR A 39 1.90 -4.77 -0.04
CA TYR A 39 2.32 -5.29 -1.33
C TYR A 39 3.84 -5.18 -1.47
N LYS A 40 4.49 -6.31 -1.74
CA LYS A 40 5.96 -6.42 -1.90
C LYS A 40 6.39 -6.81 -3.32
N GLY A 41 5.46 -6.81 -4.28
CA GLY A 41 5.79 -7.12 -5.67
C GLY A 41 6.34 -5.91 -6.41
N GLU A 42 6.64 -6.10 -7.70
CA GLU A 42 7.14 -5.04 -8.57
C GLU A 42 6.15 -3.86 -8.64
N THR A 43 6.65 -2.66 -8.37
CA THR A 43 5.91 -1.40 -8.54
C THR A 43 6.25 -0.71 -9.87
N THR A 44 7.30 -1.18 -10.55
CA THR A 44 7.67 -0.72 -11.89
C THR A 44 7.51 -1.87 -12.86
N VAL A 45 6.54 -1.77 -13.77
CA VAL A 45 6.19 -2.84 -14.70
C VAL A 45 6.26 -2.37 -16.14
N THR A 46 6.76 -3.24 -17.03
CA THR A 46 6.63 -3.08 -18.47
C THR A 46 5.58 -4.08 -18.96
N PRO A 47 4.49 -3.64 -19.60
CA PRO A 47 3.51 -4.56 -20.18
C PRO A 47 4.14 -5.48 -21.23
N ARG A 48 3.64 -6.71 -21.32
CA ARG A 48 4.03 -7.68 -22.36
C ARG A 48 3.10 -7.56 -23.57
N THR A 49 3.60 -7.89 -24.76
CA THR A 49 2.86 -7.76 -26.02
C THR A 49 1.76 -8.82 -26.15
N TYR A 50 2.01 -10.04 -25.70
CA TYR A 50 1.11 -11.19 -25.89
C TYR A 50 0.49 -11.72 -24.58
N GLU A 51 1.12 -11.43 -23.45
CA GLU A 51 0.70 -11.94 -22.13
C GLU A 51 0.21 -10.81 -21.23
N GLU A 52 -0.72 -11.13 -20.33
CA GLU A 52 -1.16 -10.18 -19.32
C GLU A 52 -0.06 -9.97 -18.27
N THR A 53 0.20 -8.70 -17.93
CA THR A 53 1.04 -8.35 -16.78
C THR A 53 0.14 -8.18 -15.57
N ARG A 54 0.22 -9.11 -14.62
CA ARG A 54 -0.65 -9.15 -13.44
C ARG A 54 0.14 -8.82 -12.17
N LEU A 55 -0.38 -7.88 -11.37
CA LEU A 55 0.14 -7.58 -10.04
C LEU A 55 -0.78 -8.22 -8.99
N GLU A 56 -0.23 -9.08 -8.14
CA GLU A 56 -0.98 -9.77 -7.07
C GLU A 56 -1.23 -8.85 -5.85
N THR A 57 -1.99 -7.77 -6.06
CA THR A 57 -2.27 -6.70 -5.08
C THR A 57 -3.53 -6.94 -4.24
N LYS A 58 -4.29 -8.00 -4.53
CA LYS A 58 -5.52 -8.32 -3.80
C LYS A 58 -5.26 -8.40 -2.29
N ASP A 59 -6.11 -7.71 -1.53
CA ASP A 59 -6.09 -7.64 -0.05
C ASP A 59 -4.75 -7.13 0.54
N LYS A 60 -3.98 -6.36 -0.24
CA LYS A 60 -2.71 -5.77 0.18
C LYS A 60 -2.72 -4.25 0.11
N LEU A 61 -1.97 -3.62 0.99
CA LEU A 61 -1.75 -2.17 0.96
C LEU A 61 -0.67 -1.81 -0.05
N MET A 62 -0.94 -0.83 -0.90
CA MET A 62 0.00 -0.31 -1.89
C MET A 62 0.29 1.17 -1.59
N PRO A 63 1.26 1.46 -0.71
CA PRO A 63 1.54 2.83 -0.29
C PRO A 63 2.30 3.64 -1.33
N ASP A 64 3.01 2.96 -2.23
CA ASP A 64 3.86 3.57 -3.26
C ASP A 64 3.15 3.62 -4.61
N ASP A 65 3.51 4.61 -5.43
CA ASP A 65 3.01 4.75 -6.80
C ASP A 65 3.47 3.58 -7.70
N VAL A 66 2.62 3.23 -8.67
CA VAL A 66 2.94 2.25 -9.71
C VAL A 66 3.40 2.96 -10.97
N THR A 67 4.58 2.60 -11.46
CA THR A 67 5.08 3.06 -12.75
C THR A 67 4.86 2.01 -13.83
N VAL A 68 4.00 2.31 -14.80
CA VAL A 68 3.80 1.48 -15.99
C VAL A 68 4.67 2.04 -17.13
N ARG A 69 5.70 1.29 -17.53
CA ARG A 69 6.60 1.65 -18.63
C ARG A 69 5.91 1.41 -19.98
N LYS A 70 6.39 2.11 -21.01
CA LYS A 70 5.96 1.88 -22.40
C LYS A 70 6.49 0.52 -22.88
N ILE A 71 5.71 -0.16 -23.71
CA ILE A 71 6.19 -1.33 -24.46
C ILE A 71 7.30 -0.86 -25.41
N PRO A 72 8.46 -1.55 -25.47
CA PRO A 72 9.50 -1.25 -26.43
C PRO A 72 8.95 -1.27 -27.87
N ARG A 73 9.35 -0.29 -28.68
CA ARG A 73 8.94 -0.18 -30.08
C ARG A 73 10.14 0.18 -30.95
N TYR A 74 10.23 -0.46 -32.12
CA TYR A 74 11.29 -0.22 -33.08
C TYR A 74 10.68 -0.04 -34.48
N GLU A 75 11.19 0.91 -35.24
CA GLU A 75 10.82 1.13 -36.65
C GLU A 75 12.03 0.81 -37.51
N VAL A 76 11.87 -0.12 -38.46
CA VAL A 76 12.93 -0.55 -39.37
C VAL A 76 12.48 -0.37 -40.82
N SER A 77 13.41 0.01 -41.69
CA SER A 77 13.15 0.01 -43.14
C SER A 77 13.01 -1.43 -43.65
N ASN A 78 12.09 -1.66 -44.57
CA ASN A 78 11.94 -2.96 -45.24
C ASN A 78 12.29 -2.89 -46.73
N ASP A 79 12.53 -4.06 -47.33
CA ASP A 79 12.97 -4.20 -48.72
C ASP A 79 11.92 -3.73 -49.75
N CYS A 80 10.66 -3.62 -49.33
CA CYS A 80 9.57 -3.07 -50.13
C CYS A 80 9.48 -1.53 -50.06
N GLY A 81 10.48 -0.85 -49.47
CA GLY A 81 10.53 0.60 -49.36
C GLY A 81 9.58 1.20 -48.32
N GLY A 82 9.01 0.38 -47.43
CA GLY A 82 8.15 0.78 -46.33
C GLY A 82 8.87 0.73 -44.97
N VAL A 83 8.09 1.01 -43.92
CA VAL A 83 8.51 0.90 -42.52
C VAL A 83 7.80 -0.29 -41.87
N THR A 84 8.56 -1.14 -41.19
CA THR A 84 8.05 -2.21 -40.35
C THR A 84 8.13 -1.77 -38.88
N LEU A 85 6.99 -1.80 -38.18
CA LEU A 85 6.91 -1.55 -36.74
C LEU A 85 7.04 -2.88 -35.98
N ILE A 86 7.99 -2.94 -35.06
CA ILE A 86 8.23 -4.06 -34.14
C ILE A 86 7.84 -3.61 -32.73
N MET A 87 7.02 -4.41 -32.05
CA MET A 87 6.56 -4.16 -30.69
C MET A 87 6.99 -5.28 -29.74
N GLY A 88 7.64 -4.92 -28.63
CA GLY A 88 8.24 -5.86 -27.69
C GLY A 88 9.67 -6.27 -28.07
N ASP A 89 10.44 -6.75 -27.10
CA ASP A 89 11.85 -7.16 -27.27
C ASP A 89 12.02 -8.56 -27.90
N GLU A 90 10.94 -9.32 -28.11
CA GLU A 90 10.99 -10.69 -28.64
C GLU A 90 11.59 -10.80 -30.05
N TYR A 91 11.69 -9.70 -30.82
CA TYR A 91 12.33 -9.74 -32.13
C TYR A 91 13.86 -9.92 -32.07
N PHE A 92 14.52 -9.48 -30.99
CA PHE A 92 15.99 -9.47 -30.90
C PHE A 92 16.60 -10.60 -30.07
N ASN A 93 15.77 -11.43 -29.41
CA ASN A 93 16.21 -12.53 -28.55
C ASN A 93 15.98 -13.93 -29.15
N GLY A 94 15.84 -14.02 -30.49
CA GLY A 94 15.77 -15.27 -31.25
C GLY A 94 17.14 -15.82 -31.62
#